data_AF-A0A7J0CGU8-F1
#
_entry.id   AF-A0A7J0CGU8-F1
#
_cell.length_a   1.000
_cell.length_b   1.000
_cell.length_c   1.000
_cell.angle_alpha   90.00
_cell.angle_beta   90.00
_cell.angle_gamma   90.00
#
_symmetry.space_group_name_H-M   'P 1'
#
loop_
_entity.id
_entity.type
_entity.pdbx_description
1 polymer ?
#
loop_
_entity_poly.entity_id
_entity_poly.type
_entity_poly.pdbx_seq_one_letter_code
_entity_poly.pdbx_strand_id
1 'polypeptide(L)'
;MRAVNNWAFAEQRLPEGEASAEWLCTRADTWRGPGRVLVQFLQPADSPTAPAAVVADRNDTALCSRFGQHILAGTHWKSASGRWYVLAAGSRAVDRIEATGQVRGAAGGPTLAVRAPRDASVQLTARLREGGTLAAVR
;
A
#
# COMPACT_ATOMS: atom_id res chain seq x y z
N MET A 1 9.53 -13.97 22.49
CA MET A 1 10.20 -13.18 21.43
C MET A 1 9.43 -11.88 21.24
N ARG A 2 10.13 -10.74 21.15
CA ARG A 2 9.56 -9.46 20.71
C ARG A 2 10.42 -9.04 19.53
N ALA A 3 9.84 -9.01 18.33
CA ALA A 3 10.52 -8.63 17.11
C ALA A 3 9.65 -7.65 16.35
N VAL A 4 10.29 -6.64 15.76
CA VAL A 4 9.65 -5.69 14.85
C VAL A 4 10.39 -5.80 13.54
N ASN A 5 9.66 -6.12 12.48
CA ASN A 5 10.20 -6.18 11.13
C ASN A 5 9.50 -5.14 10.28
N ASN A 6 10.28 -4.28 9.64
CA ASN A 6 9.79 -3.28 8.70
C ASN A 6 10.21 -3.69 7.29
N TRP A 7 9.24 -3.89 6.41
CA TRP A 7 9.48 -4.25 5.02
C TRP A 7 8.98 -3.16 4.08
N ALA A 8 9.91 -2.47 3.42
CA ALA A 8 9.61 -1.66 2.25
C ALA A 8 9.24 -2.59 1.09
N PHE A 9 7.95 -2.66 0.76
CA PHE A 9 7.46 -3.60 -0.23
C PHE A 9 7.27 -3.00 -1.62
N ALA A 10 7.20 -1.67 -1.72
CA ALA A 10 7.14 -0.95 -2.98
C ALA A 10 7.62 0.50 -2.84
N GLU A 11 8.28 0.99 -3.89
CA GLU A 11 8.49 2.41 -4.13
C GLU A 11 7.50 2.86 -5.23
N GLN A 12 6.87 4.00 -5.06
CA GLN A 12 5.89 4.54 -5.99
C GLN A 12 6.27 5.94 -6.45
N ARG A 13 6.53 6.10 -7.74
CA ARG A 13 6.57 7.43 -8.36
C ARG A 13 5.20 8.08 -8.26
N LEU A 14 5.16 9.31 -7.77
CA LEU A 14 3.92 10.03 -7.63
C LEU A 14 3.49 10.66 -8.96
N PRO A 15 2.17 10.81 -9.18
CA PRO A 15 1.66 11.55 -10.34
C PRO A 15 2.27 12.95 -10.45
N GLU A 16 2.17 13.54 -11.64
CA GLU A 16 2.53 14.94 -11.88
C GLU A 16 4.04 15.27 -11.75
N GLY A 17 4.89 14.25 -11.81
CA GLY A 17 6.34 14.42 -11.74
C GLY A 17 6.85 14.68 -10.32
N GLU A 18 6.01 14.43 -9.31
CA GLU A 18 6.40 14.52 -7.91
C GLU A 18 7.38 13.37 -7.52
N ALA A 19 8.09 13.56 -6.41
CA ALA A 19 9.07 12.62 -5.90
C ALA A 19 8.46 11.26 -5.54
N SER A 20 9.28 10.22 -5.40
CA SER A 20 8.83 8.89 -5.02
C SER A 20 8.38 8.83 -3.55
N ALA A 21 7.34 8.03 -3.31
CA ALA A 21 6.87 7.63 -1.99
C ALA A 21 7.24 6.16 -1.70
N GLU A 22 7.38 5.81 -0.42
CA GLU A 22 7.60 4.42 0.00
C GLU A 22 6.36 3.80 0.64
N TRP A 23 6.20 2.50 0.42
CA TRP A 23 5.17 1.70 1.08
C TRP A 23 5.81 0.69 2.01
N LEU A 24 5.45 0.80 3.29
CA LEU A 24 5.99 -0.03 4.35
C LEU A 24 4.94 -0.97 4.91
N CYS A 25 5.38 -2.15 5.30
CA CYS A 25 4.62 -3.03 6.14
C CYS A 25 5.44 -3.42 7.37
N THR A 26 4.93 -3.05 8.54
CA THR A 26 5.57 -3.29 9.82
C THR A 26 4.80 -4.36 10.56
N ARG A 27 5.46 -5.47 10.89
CA ARG A 27 4.92 -6.49 11.79
C ARG A 27 5.58 -6.39 13.15
N ALA A 28 4.75 -6.32 14.19
CA ALA A 28 5.16 -6.41 15.58
C ALA A 28 4.61 -7.71 16.18
N ASP A 29 5.48 -8.69 16.40
CA ASP A 29 5.12 -9.92 17.09
C ASP A 29 5.29 -9.74 18.60
N THR A 30 4.28 -10.17 19.35
CA THR A 30 4.30 -10.13 20.82
C THR A 30 4.17 -11.52 21.39
N TRP A 31 4.62 -11.69 22.63
CA TRP A 31 4.45 -12.93 23.38
C TRP A 31 3.04 -13.11 23.94
N ARG A 32 2.20 -12.07 23.93
CA ARG A 32 0.83 -12.10 24.51
C ARG A 32 -0.25 -12.47 23.51
N GLY A 33 0.08 -12.63 22.23
CA GLY A 33 -0.95 -12.85 21.25
C GLY A 33 -0.48 -12.69 19.80
N PRO A 34 -1.40 -12.93 18.87
CA PRO A 34 -1.19 -12.72 17.44
C PRO A 34 -0.59 -11.34 17.15
N GLY A 35 0.45 -11.31 16.31
CA GLY A 35 1.16 -10.07 15.98
C GLY A 35 0.27 -9.01 15.31
N ARG A 36 0.67 -7.75 15.43
CA ARG A 36 0.02 -6.60 14.78
C ARG A 36 0.79 -6.20 13.53
N VAL A 37 0.08 -5.83 12.49
CA VAL A 37 0.61 -5.36 11.22
C VAL A 37 0.10 -3.95 10.94
N LEU A 38 1.02 -3.03 10.74
CA LEU A 38 0.75 -1.67 10.26
C LEU A 38 1.23 -1.56 8.82
N VAL A 39 0.38 -1.04 7.95
CA VAL A 39 0.75 -0.70 6.58
C VAL A 39 0.75 0.81 6.45
N GLN A 40 1.85 1.34 5.93
CA GLN A 40 2.12 2.77 5.95
C GLN A 40 2.52 3.26 4.57
N PHE A 41 2.04 4.45 4.24
CA PHE A 41 2.45 5.22 3.08
C PHE A 41 3.32 6.39 3.55
N LEU A 42 4.58 6.36 3.14
CA LEU A 42 5.55 7.41 3.40
C LEU A 42 5.58 8.35 2.20
N GLN A 43 4.98 9.52 2.37
CA GLN A 43 5.09 10.59 1.39
C GLN A 43 6.55 11.03 1.26
N PRO A 44 6.96 11.58 0.09
CA PRO A 44 8.25 12.22 -0.04
C PRO A 44 8.39 13.26 1.06
N ALA A 45 9.42 13.11 1.87
CA ALA A 45 9.61 13.93 3.04
C ALA A 45 10.04 15.35 2.64
N ASP A 46 9.25 16.35 3.00
CA ASP A 46 9.74 17.74 3.13
C ASP A 46 10.62 17.88 4.40
N SER A 47 10.56 16.89 5.31
CA SER A 47 11.30 16.83 6.58
C SER A 47 11.48 15.38 7.05
N PRO A 48 12.61 15.03 7.72
CA PRO A 48 12.87 13.70 8.30
C PRO A 48 11.80 13.19 9.29
N THR A 49 10.93 14.08 9.77
CA THR A 49 9.87 13.76 10.76
C THR A 49 8.46 13.80 10.18
N ALA A 50 8.31 13.91 8.85
CA ALA A 50 7.01 13.90 8.21
C ALA A 50 6.23 12.63 8.60
N PRO A 51 4.99 12.74 9.10
CA PRO A 51 4.27 11.60 9.62
C PRO A 51 3.87 10.64 8.50
N ALA A 52 4.13 9.35 8.72
CA ALA A 52 3.64 8.27 7.88
C ALA A 52 2.11 8.20 7.93
N ALA A 53 1.44 8.07 6.79
CA ALA A 53 0.01 7.77 6.76
C ALA A 53 -0.19 6.28 7.02
N VAL A 54 -0.87 5.91 8.12
CA VAL A 54 -1.30 4.53 8.35
C VAL A 54 -2.51 4.25 7.46
N VAL A 55 -2.35 3.34 6.50
CA VAL A 55 -3.39 3.00 5.51
C VAL A 55 -4.12 1.71 5.87
N ALA A 56 -3.53 0.87 6.72
CA ALA A 56 -4.18 -0.27 7.32
C ALA A 56 -3.55 -0.67 8.65
N ASP A 57 -4.37 -1.23 9.53
CA ASP A 57 -3.98 -1.77 10.83
C ASP A 57 -4.70 -3.11 11.05
N ARG A 58 -3.93 -4.18 11.23
CA ARG A 58 -4.45 -5.54 11.34
C ARG A 58 -3.83 -6.29 12.48
N ASN A 59 -4.66 -7.01 13.21
CA ASN A 59 -4.21 -8.08 14.09
C ASN A 59 -4.46 -9.43 13.39
N ASP A 60 -3.93 -10.50 13.97
CA ASP A 60 -4.32 -11.89 13.65
C ASP A 60 -4.09 -12.27 12.19
N THR A 61 -3.03 -11.71 11.58
CA THR A 61 -2.71 -11.94 10.17
C THR A 61 -1.30 -12.48 9.97
N ALA A 62 -1.13 -13.26 8.90
CA ALA A 62 0.17 -13.71 8.43
C ALA A 62 0.91 -12.64 7.62
N LEU A 63 0.26 -11.51 7.26
CA LEU A 63 0.88 -10.45 6.47
C LEU A 63 2.24 -10.05 7.01
N CYS A 64 3.13 -9.77 6.07
CA CYS A 64 4.48 -9.29 6.32
C CYS A 64 5.18 -10.28 7.24
N SER A 65 5.30 -11.49 6.73
CA SER A 65 6.02 -12.59 7.36
C SER A 65 6.35 -13.61 6.28
N ARG A 66 7.09 -14.67 6.64
CA ARG A 66 7.35 -15.78 5.73
C ARG A 66 6.09 -16.45 5.17
N PHE A 67 4.94 -16.31 5.86
CA PHE A 67 3.67 -16.93 5.47
C PHE A 67 2.70 -15.98 4.74
N GLY A 68 2.92 -14.67 4.84
CA GLY A 68 2.10 -13.64 4.18
C GLY A 68 3.01 -12.65 3.47
N GLN A 69 3.70 -13.13 2.44
CA GLN A 69 4.74 -12.37 1.73
C GLN A 69 4.18 -11.38 0.71
N HIS A 70 2.91 -11.54 0.34
CA HIS A 70 2.26 -10.74 -0.70
C HIS A 70 1.21 -9.84 -0.07
N ILE A 71 1.28 -8.56 -0.42
CA ILE A 71 0.40 -7.52 0.10
C ILE A 71 0.03 -6.58 -1.04
N LEU A 72 -1.19 -6.03 -0.94
CA LEU A 72 -1.69 -4.91 -1.72
C LEU A 72 -2.28 -3.90 -0.74
N ALA A 73 -1.97 -2.64 -0.90
CA ALA A 73 -2.54 -1.54 -0.11
C ALA A 73 -2.86 -0.35 -1.01
N GLY A 74 -3.70 0.56 -0.52
CA GLY A 74 -4.01 1.78 -1.23
C GLY A 74 -4.44 2.91 -0.30
N THR A 75 -4.40 4.13 -0.83
CA THR A 75 -4.77 5.35 -0.10
C THR A 75 -5.28 6.42 -1.06
N HIS A 76 -6.07 7.36 -0.53
CA HIS A 76 -6.36 8.60 -1.23
C HIS A 76 -5.25 9.60 -0.95
N TRP A 77 -4.74 10.22 -2.01
CA TRP A 77 -3.65 11.17 -1.96
C TRP A 77 -3.97 12.42 -2.76
N LYS A 78 -3.53 13.57 -2.24
CA LYS A 78 -3.68 14.86 -2.88
C LYS A 78 -2.31 15.35 -3.35
N SER A 79 -2.19 15.61 -4.64
CA SER A 79 -0.99 16.22 -5.24
C SER A 79 -0.80 17.65 -4.77
N ALA A 80 0.40 18.18 -4.94
CA ALA A 80 0.70 19.60 -4.70
C ALA A 80 -0.21 20.55 -5.50
N SER A 81 -0.60 20.17 -6.73
CA SER A 81 -1.56 20.94 -7.55
C SER A 81 -3.02 20.89 -7.06
N GLY A 82 -3.29 20.13 -6.00
CA GLY A 82 -4.59 19.97 -5.39
C GLY A 82 -5.51 18.91 -6.01
N ARG A 83 -5.04 18.18 -7.03
CA ARG A 83 -5.76 17.04 -7.62
C ARG A 83 -5.70 15.82 -6.70
N TRP A 84 -6.78 15.05 -6.69
CA TRP A 84 -6.89 13.82 -5.90
C TRP A 84 -6.68 12.58 -6.75
N TYR A 85 -6.03 11.60 -6.15
CA TYR A 85 -5.71 10.31 -6.73
C TYR A 85 -5.99 9.20 -5.73
N VAL A 86 -6.40 8.04 -6.25
CA VAL A 86 -6.20 6.78 -5.55
C VAL A 86 -4.83 6.25 -5.96
N LEU A 87 -3.97 6.06 -4.96
CA LEU A 87 -2.70 5.37 -5.10
C LEU A 87 -2.86 3.94 -4.58
N ALA A 88 -2.20 2.99 -5.23
CA ALA A 88 -2.09 1.64 -4.73
C ALA A 88 -0.70 1.06 -5.04
N ALA A 89 -0.24 0.20 -4.14
CA ALA A 89 1.00 -0.53 -4.34
C ALA A 89 0.89 -1.95 -3.82
N GLY A 90 1.55 -2.86 -4.54
CA GLY A 90 1.68 -4.25 -4.20
C GLY A 90 3.13 -4.67 -4.03
N SER A 91 3.36 -5.75 -3.29
CA SER A 91 4.70 -6.34 -3.17
C SER A 91 5.28 -6.72 -4.54
N ARG A 92 6.60 -6.95 -4.62
CA ARG A 92 7.34 -7.32 -5.85
C ARG A 92 6.73 -8.42 -6.75
N ALA A 93 5.91 -9.30 -6.18
CA ALA A 93 5.25 -10.38 -6.92
C ALA A 93 4.02 -9.92 -7.72
N VAL A 94 3.51 -8.71 -7.46
CA VAL A 94 2.39 -8.11 -8.19
C VAL A 94 2.83 -7.68 -9.59
N ASP A 95 2.07 -8.10 -10.59
CA ASP A 95 2.29 -7.75 -12.00
C ASP A 95 1.21 -6.86 -12.61
N ARG A 96 0.07 -6.73 -11.94
CA ARG A 96 -1.02 -5.85 -12.35
C ARG A 96 -1.85 -5.46 -11.15
N ILE A 97 -2.26 -4.21 -11.09
CA ILE A 97 -3.21 -3.67 -10.12
C ILE A 97 -4.42 -3.10 -10.84
N GLU A 98 -5.61 -3.34 -10.31
CA GLU A 98 -6.87 -2.85 -10.84
C GLU A 98 -7.66 -2.10 -9.75
N ALA A 99 -8.16 -0.93 -10.14
CA ALA A 99 -9.15 -0.16 -9.40
C ALA A 99 -10.51 -0.30 -10.09
N THR A 100 -11.53 -0.62 -9.29
CA THR A 100 -12.93 -0.69 -9.73
C THR A 100 -13.83 0.06 -8.75
N GLY A 101 -15.08 0.32 -9.14
CA GLY A 101 -16.06 1.05 -8.32
C GLY A 101 -16.41 2.38 -8.98
N GLN A 102 -16.39 3.47 -8.21
CA GLN A 102 -16.67 4.82 -8.73
C GLN A 102 -15.58 5.33 -9.68
N VAL A 103 -14.37 4.80 -9.55
CA VAL A 103 -13.24 5.05 -10.44
C VAL A 103 -12.76 3.71 -10.99
N ARG A 104 -12.37 3.71 -12.27
CA ARG A 104 -11.81 2.54 -12.93
C ARG A 104 -10.44 2.86 -13.49
N GLY A 105 -9.51 1.93 -13.35
CA GLY A 105 -8.18 2.03 -13.93
C GLY A 105 -7.38 0.77 -13.66
N ALA A 106 -6.36 0.53 -14.48
CA ALA A 106 -5.46 -0.59 -14.30
C ALA A 106 -4.04 -0.16 -14.69
N ALA A 107 -3.06 -0.76 -14.04
CA ALA A 107 -1.65 -0.56 -14.35
C ALA A 107 -0.91 -1.89 -14.34
N GLY A 108 0.00 -2.06 -15.29
CA GLY A 108 0.98 -3.14 -15.24
C GLY A 108 2.08 -2.79 -14.24
N GLY A 109 2.51 -3.80 -13.47
CA GLY A 109 3.50 -3.67 -12.41
C GLY A 109 2.89 -3.49 -11.01
N PRO A 110 3.76 -3.15 -10.03
CA PRO A 110 3.40 -3.18 -8.62
C PRO A 110 2.80 -1.86 -8.11
N THR A 111 2.55 -0.87 -8.96
CA THR A 111 1.98 0.42 -8.53
C THR A 111 0.89 0.89 -9.48
N LEU A 112 -0.08 1.63 -8.93
CA LEU A 112 -1.19 2.23 -9.64
C LEU A 112 -1.42 3.64 -9.08
N ALA A 113 -1.72 4.57 -9.98
CA ALA A 113 -2.26 5.88 -9.64
C ALA A 113 -3.40 6.21 -10.60
N VAL A 114 -4.58 6.49 -10.06
CA VAL A 114 -5.75 6.86 -10.87
C VAL A 114 -6.36 8.12 -10.29
N ARG A 115 -6.67 9.09 -11.15
CA ARG A 115 -7.35 10.32 -10.74
C ARG A 115 -8.73 9.97 -10.18
N ALA A 116 -9.06 10.54 -9.02
CA ALA A 116 -10.29 10.21 -8.32
C ALA A 116 -10.84 11.44 -7.57
N PRO A 117 -12.16 11.51 -7.32
CA PRO A 117 -12.69 12.34 -6.25
C PRO A 117 -12.02 11.99 -4.90
N ARG A 118 -11.96 12.97 -3.98
CA ARG A 118 -11.32 12.83 -2.67
C ARG A 118 -11.77 11.60 -1.87
N ASP A 119 -13.07 11.30 -1.91
CA ASP A 119 -13.71 10.29 -1.08
C ASP A 119 -14.30 9.15 -1.94
N ALA A 120 -13.64 8.83 -3.06
CA ALA A 120 -14.14 7.83 -4.00
C ALA A 120 -14.16 6.43 -3.39
N SER A 121 -15.28 5.73 -3.50
CA SER A 121 -15.36 4.31 -3.15
C SER A 121 -14.72 3.47 -4.24
N VAL A 122 -13.58 2.85 -3.90
CA VAL A 122 -12.76 2.05 -4.81
C VAL A 122 -12.41 0.70 -4.18
N GLN A 123 -12.54 -0.35 -4.99
CA GLN A 123 -12.01 -1.67 -4.70
C GLN A 123 -10.71 -1.85 -5.47
N LEU A 124 -9.67 -2.26 -4.75
CA LEU A 124 -8.35 -2.51 -5.30
C LEU A 124 -8.06 -3.99 -5.25
N THR A 125 -7.69 -4.54 -6.40
CA THR A 125 -7.23 -5.92 -6.54
C THR A 125 -5.91 -5.96 -7.29
N ALA A 126 -5.17 -7.04 -7.12
CA ALA A 126 -3.91 -7.26 -7.83
C ALA A 126 -3.80 -8.70 -8.31
N ARG A 127 -3.08 -8.89 -9.41
CA ARG A 127 -2.63 -10.20 -9.87
C ARG A 127 -1.16 -10.40 -9.53
N LEU A 128 -0.80 -11.65 -9.29
CA LEU A 128 0.57 -12.07 -9.03
C LEU A 128 1.16 -12.73 -10.28
N ARG A 129 2.48 -12.55 -10.47
CA ARG A 129 3.25 -13.12 -11.60
C ARG A 129 3.09 -14.64 -11.72
N GLU A 130 3.08 -15.34 -10.58
CA GLU A 130 2.97 -16.80 -10.51
C GLU A 130 1.51 -17.28 -10.48
N GLY A 131 0.55 -16.37 -10.65
CA GLY A 131 -0.88 -16.63 -10.55
C GLY A 131 -1.45 -16.36 -9.17
N GLY A 132 -2.77 -16.24 -9.11
CA GLY A 132 -3.51 -15.81 -7.91
C GLY A 132 -3.78 -14.30 -7.88
N THR A 133 -4.63 -13.92 -6.94
CA THR A 133 -5.11 -12.54 -6.79
C THR A 133 -5.05 -12.08 -5.34
N LEU A 134 -4.80 -10.80 -5.13
CA LEU A 134 -4.89 -10.13 -3.83
C LEU A 134 -6.04 -9.13 -3.83
N ALA A 135 -6.65 -8.95 -2.67
CA ALA A 135 -7.45 -7.77 -2.36
C ALA A 135 -6.65 -6.83 -1.47
N ALA A 136 -6.88 -5.52 -1.60
CA ALA A 136 -6.18 -4.56 -0.75
C ALA A 136 -6.58 -4.73 0.72
N VAL A 137 -5.58 -4.65 1.59
CA VAL A 137 -5.77 -4.57 3.04
C VAL A 137 -6.44 -3.23 3.39
N ARG A 138 -7.37 -3.24 4.35
CA ARG A 138 -8.16 -2.07 4.79
C ARG A 138 -8.24 -1.95 6.30
#